data_AF-A0A958WMT7-F1
#
_entry.id   AF-A0A958WMT7-F1
#
_cell.length_a   1.000
_cell.length_b   1.000
_cell.length_c   1.000
_cell.angle_alpha   90.00
_cell.angle_beta   90.00
_cell.angle_gamma   90.00
#
_symmetry.space_group_name_H-M   'P 1'
#
loop_
_entity.id
_entity.type
_entity.pdbx_description
1 polymer ?
#
loop_
_entity_poly.entity_id
_entity_poly.type
_entity_poly.pdbx_seq_one_letter_code
_entity_poly.pdbx_strand_id
1 'polypeptide(L)'
;SIGVSKYSNSEYNLNYAEDDARAIAKVFNTLGTNVYKDVKMTELMNENATRGTILEAFEDLKSKVTSKDMVLVFIASHGINDEGEFYILPHDADMSNISQTLVSWQSIASTLGNLPSNVLVFIDACKSGQLGVNLLNNSNTTEAVREAASDENGVVIMAASTGNETARESSAWAHGAFTKALLEGLENGKADIKPDGTIYLRELDFYVSERTVELTDNAQHPTTQKPSTIGRFSVIKLN
;
A
#
# COMPACT_ATOMS: atom_id res chain seq x y z
N SER A 1 3.98 2.46 7.77
CA SER A 1 4.23 1.18 7.09
C SER A 1 3.62 0.07 7.93
N ILE A 2 2.81 -0.80 7.34
CA ILE A 2 2.08 -1.88 8.01
C ILE A 2 2.45 -3.20 7.32
N GLY A 3 2.94 -4.17 8.09
CA GLY A 3 3.36 -5.48 7.57
C GLY A 3 2.95 -6.61 8.50
N VAL A 4 2.11 -7.55 8.04
CA VAL A 4 1.60 -8.65 8.87
C VAL A 4 1.95 -9.99 8.25
N SER A 5 3.08 -10.55 8.67
CA SER A 5 3.48 -11.93 8.33
C SER A 5 2.99 -12.94 9.37
N LYS A 6 3.00 -12.54 10.65
CA LYS A 6 2.61 -13.40 11.76
C LYS A 6 1.27 -12.95 12.32
N TYR A 7 0.27 -13.79 12.17
CA TYR A 7 -1.07 -13.61 12.70
C TYR A 7 -1.22 -14.36 14.03
N SER A 8 -2.17 -13.93 14.87
CA SER A 8 -2.59 -14.66 16.07
C SER A 8 -3.06 -16.08 15.72
N ASN A 9 -3.77 -16.23 14.59
CA ASN A 9 -3.98 -17.53 13.98
C ASN A 9 -2.88 -17.82 12.94
N SER A 10 -1.99 -18.76 13.25
CA SER A 10 -0.85 -19.12 12.40
C SER A 10 -1.22 -19.68 11.02
N GLU A 11 -2.46 -20.12 10.81
CA GLU A 11 -2.94 -20.57 9.49
C GLU A 11 -2.97 -19.45 8.45
N TYR A 12 -2.98 -18.19 8.90
CA TYR A 12 -2.96 -17.00 8.04
C TYR A 12 -1.54 -16.48 7.78
N ASN A 13 -0.50 -17.14 8.29
CA ASN A 13 0.85 -16.59 8.18
C ASN A 13 1.31 -16.43 6.73
N LEU A 14 1.86 -15.25 6.45
CA LEU A 14 2.57 -14.92 5.22
C LEU A 14 4.07 -14.99 5.46
N ASN A 15 4.85 -15.06 4.39
CA ASN A 15 6.30 -15.20 4.54
C ASN A 15 6.99 -13.84 4.65
N TYR A 16 6.59 -12.86 3.84
CA TYR A 16 7.40 -11.66 3.57
C TYR A 16 6.70 -10.33 3.82
N ALA A 17 5.43 -10.30 4.23
CA ALA A 17 4.71 -9.05 4.48
C ALA A 17 5.40 -8.08 5.48
N GLU A 18 6.00 -8.59 6.56
CA GLU A 18 6.84 -7.79 7.47
C GLU A 18 8.10 -7.27 6.75
N ASP A 19 8.81 -8.15 6.03
CA ASP A 19 10.05 -7.80 5.33
C ASP A 19 9.80 -6.75 4.24
N ASP A 20 8.70 -6.88 3.51
CA ASP A 20 8.19 -5.95 2.51
C ASP A 20 7.97 -4.55 3.12
N ALA A 21 7.21 -4.49 4.21
CA ALA A 21 6.88 -3.24 4.89
C ALA A 21 8.12 -2.54 5.47
N ARG A 22 9.07 -3.30 6.01
CA ARG A 22 10.34 -2.77 6.52
C ARG A 22 11.25 -2.28 5.40
N ALA A 23 11.35 -3.03 4.30
CA ALA A 23 12.18 -2.66 3.17
C ALA A 23 11.72 -1.33 2.55
N ILE A 24 10.40 -1.18 2.34
CA ILE A 24 9.84 0.09 1.82
C ILE A 24 10.04 1.23 2.82
N ALA A 25 9.81 1.01 4.12
CA ALA A 25 10.07 2.03 5.14
C ALA A 25 11.53 2.51 5.10
N LYS A 26 12.49 1.58 4.99
CA LYS A 26 13.92 1.88 4.88
C LYS A 26 14.25 2.73 3.65
N VAL A 27 13.65 2.45 2.50
CA VAL A 27 13.84 3.24 1.27
C VAL A 27 13.44 4.68 1.51
N PHE A 28 12.25 4.94 2.06
CA PHE A 28 11.78 6.31 2.30
C PHE A 28 12.52 7.02 3.44
N ASN A 29 12.97 6.29 4.46
CA ASN A 29 13.83 6.85 5.49
C ASN A 29 15.19 7.32 4.94
N THR A 30 15.71 6.61 3.93
CA THR A 30 17.02 6.90 3.34
C THR A 30 16.91 7.95 2.24
N LEU A 31 16.13 7.66 1.19
CA LEU A 31 16.03 8.47 -0.03
C LEU A 31 14.96 9.56 0.05
N GLY A 32 13.97 9.41 0.94
CA GLY A 32 12.94 10.43 1.13
C GLY A 32 13.51 11.75 1.66
N THR A 33 14.62 11.71 2.41
CA THR A 33 15.30 12.91 2.91
C THR A 33 15.90 13.79 1.79
N ASN A 34 16.06 13.26 0.58
CA ASN A 34 16.48 14.03 -0.58
C ASN A 34 15.35 14.88 -1.19
N VAL A 35 14.11 14.63 -0.78
CA VAL A 35 12.91 15.34 -1.25
C VAL A 35 12.23 16.10 -0.12
N TYR A 36 12.15 15.49 1.07
CA TYR A 36 11.45 16.00 2.23
C TYR A 36 12.43 16.50 3.29
N LYS A 37 12.06 17.57 3.98
CA LYS A 37 12.85 18.16 5.06
C LYS A 37 13.06 17.18 6.21
N ASP A 38 11.99 16.50 6.61
CA ASP A 38 11.96 15.56 7.73
C ASP A 38 11.14 14.33 7.31
N VAL A 39 11.58 13.13 7.71
CA VAL A 39 10.84 11.87 7.51
C VAL A 39 10.45 11.33 8.87
N LYS A 40 9.14 11.21 9.11
CA LYS A 40 8.57 10.60 10.33
C LYS A 40 7.98 9.26 9.96
N MET A 41 8.34 8.21 10.70
CA MET A 41 7.89 6.85 10.43
C MET A 41 7.11 6.27 11.60
N THR A 42 5.99 5.64 11.26
CA THR A 42 5.28 4.69 12.11
C THR A 42 5.33 3.33 11.43
N GLU A 43 5.95 2.35 12.08
CA GLU A 43 6.05 0.96 11.62
C GLU A 43 5.21 0.07 12.52
N LEU A 44 4.20 -0.59 11.95
CA LEU A 44 3.35 -1.55 12.64
C LEU A 44 3.58 -2.92 12.02
N MET A 45 4.22 -3.81 12.77
CA MET A 45 4.59 -5.15 12.28
C MET A 45 4.02 -6.23 13.19
N ASN A 46 3.44 -7.28 12.60
CA ASN A 46 2.97 -8.47 13.31
C ASN A 46 2.20 -8.10 14.60
N GLU A 47 2.65 -8.54 15.78
CA GLU A 47 1.99 -8.27 17.08
C GLU A 47 1.73 -6.79 17.40
N ASN A 48 2.44 -5.88 16.75
CA ASN A 48 2.22 -4.43 16.87
C ASN A 48 1.26 -3.86 15.81
N ALA A 49 0.84 -4.67 14.85
CA ALA A 49 -0.13 -4.33 13.80
C ALA A 49 -1.50 -4.92 14.12
N THR A 50 -2.01 -4.62 15.31
CA THR A 50 -3.37 -4.97 15.72
C THR A 50 -4.39 -4.01 15.11
N ARG A 51 -5.66 -4.39 15.07
CA ARG A 51 -6.74 -3.49 14.60
C ARG A 51 -6.69 -2.14 15.32
N GLY A 52 -6.57 -2.17 16.65
CA GLY A 52 -6.55 -0.97 17.48
C GLY A 52 -5.40 -0.03 17.15
N THR A 53 -4.18 -0.57 17.08
CA THR A 53 -2.97 0.22 16.80
C THR A 53 -2.95 0.77 15.37
N ILE A 54 -3.48 0.02 14.39
CA ILE A 54 -3.62 0.52 13.01
C ILE A 54 -4.59 1.71 12.97
N LEU A 55 -5.77 1.58 13.57
CA LEU A 55 -6.76 2.67 13.59
C LEU A 55 -6.25 3.90 14.34
N GLU A 56 -5.57 3.70 15.47
CA GLU A 56 -4.91 4.77 16.22
C GLU A 56 -3.86 5.49 15.37
N ALA A 57 -3.02 4.76 14.63
CA ALA A 57 -2.02 5.36 13.75
C ALA A 57 -2.63 6.21 12.62
N PHE A 58 -3.78 5.80 12.06
CA PHE A 58 -4.50 6.60 11.08
C PHE A 58 -5.15 7.85 11.69
N GLU A 59 -5.72 7.75 12.89
CA GLU A 59 -6.27 8.91 13.61
C GLU A 59 -5.17 9.91 13.98
N ASP A 60 -4.01 9.42 14.39
CA ASP A 60 -2.82 10.22 14.69
C ASP A 60 -2.39 11.10 13.50
N LEU A 61 -2.54 10.62 12.26
CA LEU A 61 -2.23 11.40 11.06
C LEU A 61 -3.09 12.67 10.99
N LYS A 62 -4.38 12.59 11.31
CA LYS A 62 -5.29 13.75 11.25
C LYS A 62 -4.84 14.90 12.15
N SER A 63 -4.23 14.58 13.28
CA SER A 63 -3.76 15.57 14.25
C SER A 63 -2.38 16.17 13.92
N LYS A 64 -1.58 15.50 13.08
CA LYS A 64 -0.15 15.82 12.86
C LYS A 64 0.13 16.36 11.45
N VAL A 65 -0.69 16.03 10.47
CA VAL A 65 -0.46 16.30 9.04
C VAL A 65 -1.01 17.66 8.62
N THR A 66 -0.25 18.38 7.80
CA THR A 66 -0.60 19.67 7.22
C THR A 66 -0.55 19.62 5.69
N SER A 67 -1.05 20.66 5.01
CA SER A 67 -1.02 20.73 3.54
C SER A 67 0.36 20.85 2.90
N LYS A 68 1.42 20.99 3.71
CA LYS A 68 2.82 21.01 3.25
C LYS A 68 3.48 19.64 3.31
N ASP A 69 2.80 18.67 3.91
CA ASP A 69 3.33 17.32 4.09
C ASP A 69 2.93 16.41 2.92
N MET A 70 3.58 15.26 2.85
CA MET A 70 3.13 14.12 2.07
C MET A 70 2.98 12.94 3.01
N VAL A 71 1.87 12.22 2.91
CA VAL A 71 1.66 10.98 3.64
C VAL A 71 1.90 9.81 2.71
N LEU A 72 2.76 8.89 3.15
CA LEU A 72 2.97 7.62 2.49
C LEU A 72 2.48 6.48 3.37
N VAL A 73 1.61 5.65 2.81
CA VAL A 73 1.08 4.46 3.46
C VAL A 73 1.52 3.25 2.65
N PHE A 74 2.18 2.30 3.30
CA PHE A 74 2.47 0.99 2.72
C PHE A 74 1.78 -0.06 3.59
N ILE A 75 1.06 -0.99 2.96
CA ILE A 75 0.32 -2.07 3.62
C ILE A 75 0.66 -3.37 2.92
N ALA A 76 1.22 -4.33 3.64
CA ALA A 76 1.35 -5.72 3.23
C ALA A 76 0.67 -6.63 4.27
N SER A 77 -0.38 -7.34 3.85
CA SER A 77 -1.17 -8.23 4.71
C SER A 77 -2.10 -9.09 3.86
N HIS A 78 -2.80 -10.04 4.46
CA HIS A 78 -4.03 -10.54 3.85
C HIS A 78 -5.10 -9.45 3.71
N GLY A 79 -6.00 -9.66 2.75
CA GLY A 79 -7.22 -8.90 2.59
C GLY A 79 -8.38 -9.76 2.12
N ILE A 80 -9.60 -9.39 2.51
CA ILE A 80 -10.84 -10.07 2.12
C ILE A 80 -11.92 -9.06 1.71
N ASN A 81 -12.91 -9.54 0.97
CA ASN A 81 -14.16 -8.81 0.79
C ASN A 81 -15.26 -9.51 1.58
N ASP A 82 -15.98 -8.75 2.39
CA ASP A 82 -17.14 -9.20 3.14
C ASP A 82 -18.29 -8.23 2.87
N GLU A 83 -19.42 -8.76 2.40
CA GLU A 83 -20.65 -8.00 2.11
C GLU A 83 -20.50 -6.69 1.29
N GLY A 84 -19.51 -6.59 0.40
CA GLY A 84 -19.29 -5.36 -0.36
C GLY A 84 -18.05 -4.56 0.05
N GLU A 85 -17.56 -4.79 1.26
CA GLU A 85 -16.51 -4.01 1.88
C GLU A 85 -15.18 -4.76 1.87
N PHE A 86 -14.10 -4.06 1.50
CA PHE A 86 -12.75 -4.61 1.57
C PHE A 86 -12.17 -4.38 2.95
N TYR A 87 -11.56 -5.43 3.47
CA TYR A 87 -10.90 -5.42 4.77
C TYR A 87 -9.46 -5.87 4.61
N ILE A 88 -8.55 -5.23 5.36
CA ILE A 88 -7.21 -5.76 5.60
C ILE A 88 -7.20 -6.52 6.93
N LEU A 89 -6.43 -7.60 6.97
CA LEU A 89 -6.29 -8.42 8.17
C LEU A 89 -5.13 -7.90 9.03
N PRO A 90 -5.41 -7.38 10.24
CA PRO A 90 -4.38 -7.13 11.25
C PRO A 90 -3.91 -8.43 11.89
N HIS A 91 -2.90 -8.34 12.77
CA HIS A 91 -2.37 -9.49 13.50
C HIS A 91 -3.42 -10.22 14.34
N ASP A 92 -4.33 -9.48 14.97
CA ASP A 92 -5.42 -9.99 15.82
C ASP A 92 -6.70 -10.30 15.03
N ALA A 93 -6.60 -10.49 13.71
CA ALA A 93 -7.74 -10.81 12.85
C ALA A 93 -8.44 -12.13 13.26
N ASP A 94 -9.77 -12.07 13.37
CA ASP A 94 -10.64 -13.22 13.59
C ASP A 94 -11.74 -13.25 12.52
N MET A 95 -11.66 -14.22 11.61
CA MET A 95 -12.63 -14.39 10.51
C MET A 95 -14.03 -14.74 11.00
N SER A 96 -14.22 -15.13 12.27
CA SER A 96 -15.55 -15.32 12.85
C SER A 96 -16.19 -14.02 13.33
N ASN A 97 -15.42 -12.92 13.39
CA ASN A 97 -15.85 -11.61 13.87
C ASN A 97 -15.24 -10.47 13.02
N ILE A 98 -15.51 -10.52 11.71
CA ILE A 98 -14.92 -9.65 10.68
C ILE A 98 -15.04 -8.16 11.05
N SER A 99 -16.25 -7.68 11.30
CA SER A 99 -16.51 -6.24 11.52
C SER A 99 -15.82 -5.67 12.77
N GLN A 100 -15.51 -6.50 13.77
CA GLN A 100 -14.88 -6.06 15.02
C GLN A 100 -13.37 -6.25 15.03
N THR A 101 -12.83 -7.18 14.23
CA THR A 101 -11.41 -7.58 14.32
C THR A 101 -10.60 -7.25 13.07
N LEU A 102 -11.24 -7.01 11.92
CA LEU A 102 -10.55 -6.54 10.71
C LEU A 102 -10.63 -5.01 10.58
N VAL A 103 -9.77 -4.45 9.73
CA VAL A 103 -9.73 -3.01 9.45
C VAL A 103 -10.41 -2.76 8.10
N SER A 104 -11.52 -2.04 8.12
CA SER A 104 -12.27 -1.65 6.91
C SER A 104 -11.45 -0.67 6.08
N TRP A 105 -11.41 -0.91 4.78
CA TRP A 105 -10.80 -0.02 3.82
C TRP A 105 -11.52 1.32 3.75
N GLN A 106 -12.86 1.34 3.83
CA GLN A 106 -13.62 2.57 3.91
C GLN A 106 -13.19 3.46 5.08
N SER A 107 -12.85 2.88 6.24
CA SER A 107 -12.34 3.62 7.39
C SER A 107 -10.96 4.26 7.12
N ILE A 108 -10.08 3.52 6.43
CA ILE A 108 -8.77 4.02 6.00
C ILE A 108 -8.94 5.12 4.95
N ALA A 109 -9.69 4.84 3.89
CA ALA A 109 -9.95 5.73 2.76
C ALA A 109 -10.59 7.04 3.20
N SER A 110 -11.59 6.99 4.08
CA SER A 110 -12.22 8.18 4.66
C SER A 110 -11.22 9.01 5.47
N THR A 111 -10.37 8.36 6.27
CA THR A 111 -9.34 9.07 7.03
C THR A 111 -8.35 9.75 6.10
N LEU A 112 -7.84 9.04 5.09
CA LEU A 112 -6.83 9.57 4.16
C LEU A 112 -7.39 10.66 3.26
N GLY A 113 -8.62 10.53 2.77
CA GLY A 113 -9.26 11.52 1.92
C GLY A 113 -9.56 12.85 2.63
N ASN A 114 -9.67 12.83 3.95
CA ASN A 114 -9.89 14.04 4.76
C ASN A 114 -8.57 14.72 5.21
N LEU A 115 -7.41 14.18 4.83
CA LEU A 115 -6.14 14.82 5.16
C LEU A 115 -5.91 16.06 4.27
N PRO A 116 -5.31 17.14 4.81
CA PRO A 116 -5.04 18.34 4.03
C PRO A 116 -3.87 18.17 3.03
N SER A 117 -3.21 17.01 3.01
CA SER A 117 -1.99 16.69 2.26
C SER A 117 -2.24 15.76 1.08
N ASN A 118 -1.31 15.71 0.13
CA ASN A 118 -1.27 14.60 -0.83
C ASN A 118 -0.91 13.29 -0.13
N VAL A 119 -1.55 12.19 -0.55
CA VAL A 119 -1.34 10.86 0.02
C VAL A 119 -0.94 9.89 -1.09
N LEU A 120 0.08 9.06 -0.85
CA LEU A 120 0.44 7.93 -1.71
C LEU A 120 0.31 6.63 -0.92
N VAL A 121 -0.53 5.73 -1.40
CA VAL A 121 -0.78 4.43 -0.78
C VAL A 121 -0.27 3.31 -1.69
N PHE A 122 0.53 2.41 -1.13
CA PHE A 122 0.90 1.14 -1.71
C PHE A 122 0.21 0.01 -0.95
N ILE A 123 -0.49 -0.86 -1.67
CA ILE A 123 -1.20 -2.00 -1.07
C ILE A 123 -0.68 -3.28 -1.71
N ASP A 124 0.18 -3.99 -0.99
CA ASP A 124 0.60 -5.37 -1.28
C ASP A 124 -0.22 -6.35 -0.46
N ALA A 125 -1.54 -6.26 -0.59
CA ALA A 125 -2.47 -7.10 0.14
C ALA A 125 -3.08 -8.17 -0.75
N CYS A 126 -3.00 -9.41 -0.30
CA CYS A 126 -3.29 -10.59 -1.11
C CYS A 126 -4.38 -11.49 -0.52
N LYS A 127 -5.22 -12.03 -1.40
CA LYS A 127 -6.29 -13.00 -1.13
C LYS A 127 -5.77 -14.20 -0.31
N SER A 128 -6.22 -14.35 0.93
CA SER A 128 -6.32 -15.67 1.55
C SER A 128 -7.43 -16.43 0.82
N GLY A 129 -7.09 -17.52 0.14
CA GLY A 129 -7.85 -18.12 -0.97
C GLY A 129 -9.33 -18.47 -0.74
N GLN A 130 -10.26 -17.55 -1.04
CA GLN A 130 -11.64 -17.77 -1.55
C GLN A 130 -12.37 -16.43 -1.39
N LEU A 131 -12.31 -15.55 -2.38
CA LEU A 131 -13.43 -14.83 -2.99
C LEU A 131 -12.76 -13.67 -3.76
N GLY A 132 -13.15 -13.42 -5.02
CA GLY A 132 -12.50 -12.41 -5.85
C GLY A 132 -12.75 -11.00 -5.30
N VAL A 133 -11.68 -10.29 -4.91
CA VAL A 133 -11.77 -8.91 -4.44
C VAL A 133 -11.44 -8.01 -5.59
N ASN A 134 -12.43 -7.42 -6.25
CA ASN A 134 -12.13 -6.27 -7.08
C ASN A 134 -12.37 -4.98 -6.30
N LEU A 135 -11.27 -4.38 -5.80
CA LEU A 135 -11.27 -3.01 -5.26
C LEU A 135 -11.94 -2.01 -6.22
N LEU A 136 -12.04 -2.37 -7.51
CA LEU A 136 -12.62 -1.59 -8.61
C LEU A 136 -13.91 -2.18 -9.23
N ASN A 137 -14.38 -3.38 -8.86
CA ASN A 137 -15.68 -3.91 -9.34
C ASN A 137 -16.70 -4.18 -8.22
N ASN A 138 -16.39 -3.91 -6.95
CA ASN A 138 -17.37 -3.95 -5.88
C ASN A 138 -17.89 -2.54 -5.59
N SER A 139 -19.21 -2.29 -5.66
CA SER A 139 -19.78 -0.93 -5.59
C SER A 139 -19.29 -0.15 -4.37
N ASN A 140 -19.32 -0.74 -3.17
CA ASN A 140 -19.04 0.00 -1.94
C ASN A 140 -17.53 0.28 -1.77
N THR A 141 -16.70 -0.74 -1.97
CA THR A 141 -15.23 -0.57 -1.92
C THR A 141 -14.77 0.38 -3.03
N THR A 142 -15.30 0.22 -4.24
CA THR A 142 -14.94 1.07 -5.39
C THR A 142 -15.37 2.51 -5.13
N GLU A 143 -16.52 2.74 -4.50
CA GLU A 143 -16.93 4.07 -4.07
C GLU A 143 -15.97 4.66 -3.05
N ALA A 144 -15.60 3.94 -1.98
CA ALA A 144 -14.64 4.45 -0.99
C ALA A 144 -13.25 4.73 -1.61
N VAL A 145 -12.77 3.85 -2.49
CA VAL A 145 -11.50 4.05 -3.19
C VAL A 145 -11.59 5.25 -4.14
N ARG A 146 -12.67 5.38 -4.92
CA ARG A 146 -12.90 6.51 -5.83
C ARG A 146 -13.11 7.82 -5.10
N GLU A 147 -13.75 7.79 -3.94
CA GLU A 147 -13.96 8.95 -3.08
C GLU A 147 -12.62 9.42 -2.52
N ALA A 148 -11.80 8.53 -1.99
CA ALA A 148 -10.44 8.88 -1.56
C ALA A 148 -9.59 9.37 -2.73
N ALA A 149 -9.64 8.71 -3.89
CA ALA A 149 -8.94 9.11 -5.11
C ALA A 149 -9.67 10.20 -5.92
N SER A 150 -10.66 10.88 -5.32
CA SER A 150 -11.38 11.97 -5.98
C SER A 150 -10.50 13.21 -6.12
N ASP A 151 -10.87 14.09 -7.03
CA ASP A 151 -10.15 15.33 -7.32
C ASP A 151 -10.03 16.26 -6.10
N GLU A 152 -10.91 16.09 -5.11
CA GLU A 152 -10.94 16.87 -3.86
C GLU A 152 -9.94 16.38 -2.80
N ASN A 153 -9.53 15.10 -2.86
CA ASN A 153 -8.92 14.39 -1.73
C ASN A 153 -7.44 14.02 -1.93
N GLY A 154 -6.89 14.16 -3.14
CA GLY A 154 -5.45 14.08 -3.38
C GLY A 154 -4.77 12.73 -3.05
N VAL A 155 -5.53 11.63 -2.95
CA VAL A 155 -5.01 10.30 -2.62
C VAL A 155 -4.69 9.49 -3.87
N VAL A 156 -3.45 9.05 -4.02
CA VAL A 156 -3.00 8.10 -5.05
C VAL A 156 -2.89 6.72 -4.43
N ILE A 157 -3.43 5.70 -5.10
CA ILE A 157 -3.42 4.31 -4.61
C ILE A 157 -2.84 3.42 -5.69
N MET A 158 -1.76 2.71 -5.36
CA MET A 158 -1.16 1.67 -6.18
C MET A 158 -1.35 0.32 -5.47
N ALA A 159 -2.12 -0.57 -6.07
CA ALA A 159 -2.40 -1.90 -5.54
C ALA A 159 -1.66 -2.97 -6.33
N ALA A 160 -1.18 -4.00 -5.63
CA ALA A 160 -0.33 -5.05 -6.18
C ALA A 160 -0.98 -5.90 -7.26
N SER A 161 -2.30 -6.05 -7.25
CA SER A 161 -3.02 -6.86 -8.24
C SER A 161 -4.35 -6.24 -8.63
N THR A 162 -4.84 -6.61 -9.80
CA THR A 162 -6.25 -6.42 -10.15
C THR A 162 -7.13 -7.32 -9.29
N GLY A 163 -8.44 -7.10 -9.37
CA GLY A 163 -9.36 -7.77 -8.47
C GLY A 163 -9.55 -9.28 -8.60
N ASN A 164 -9.04 -9.84 -9.69
CA ASN A 164 -9.21 -11.25 -10.02
C ASN A 164 -7.91 -12.05 -9.84
N GLU A 165 -6.85 -11.41 -9.35
CA GLU A 165 -5.50 -11.96 -9.32
C GLU A 165 -4.99 -12.12 -7.88
N THR A 166 -3.93 -12.92 -7.72
CA THR A 166 -3.29 -13.17 -6.44
C THR A 166 -1.91 -12.54 -6.47
N ALA A 167 -1.63 -11.63 -5.53
CA ALA A 167 -0.28 -11.16 -5.28
C ALA A 167 0.65 -12.30 -4.84
N ARG A 168 1.81 -12.42 -5.50
CA ARG A 168 2.69 -13.59 -5.33
C ARG A 168 3.91 -13.25 -4.50
N GLU A 169 4.22 -14.12 -3.54
CA GLU A 169 5.48 -14.15 -2.80
C GLU A 169 6.44 -15.16 -3.43
N SER A 170 7.75 -14.92 -3.34
CA SER A 170 8.75 -15.90 -3.77
C SER A 170 10.01 -15.83 -2.94
N SER A 171 10.51 -17.01 -2.55
CA SER A 171 11.81 -17.13 -1.88
C SER A 171 12.98 -16.77 -2.78
N ALA A 172 12.81 -16.77 -4.11
CA ALA A 172 13.86 -16.37 -5.05
C ALA A 172 14.24 -14.89 -4.93
N TRP A 173 13.32 -14.05 -4.44
CA TRP A 173 13.56 -12.63 -4.22
C TRP A 173 13.13 -12.13 -2.83
N ALA A 174 12.71 -13.04 -1.94
CA ALA A 174 12.38 -12.81 -0.52
C ALA A 174 11.37 -11.69 -0.25
N HIS A 175 10.45 -11.45 -1.19
CA HIS A 175 9.46 -10.37 -1.14
C HIS A 175 8.19 -10.75 -1.92
N GLY A 176 7.10 -9.99 -1.74
CA GLY A 176 6.02 -9.92 -2.73
C GLY A 176 6.52 -9.42 -4.08
N ALA A 177 5.95 -9.87 -5.20
CA ALA A 177 6.39 -9.46 -6.54
C ALA A 177 6.22 -7.95 -6.78
N PHE A 178 5.14 -7.37 -6.27
CA PHE A 178 4.89 -5.93 -6.33
C PHE A 178 5.89 -5.15 -5.46
N THR A 179 6.09 -5.56 -4.21
CA THR A 179 7.12 -4.96 -3.36
C THR A 179 8.52 -5.09 -3.97
N LYS A 180 8.86 -6.23 -4.55
CA LYS A 180 10.12 -6.43 -5.26
C LYS A 180 10.30 -5.42 -6.40
N ALA A 181 9.25 -5.21 -7.20
CA ALA A 181 9.27 -4.22 -8.27
C ALA A 181 9.41 -2.79 -7.72
N LEU A 182 8.73 -2.44 -6.63
CA LEU A 182 8.89 -1.15 -5.95
C LEU A 182 10.32 -0.92 -5.47
N LEU A 183 10.93 -1.91 -4.81
CA LEU A 183 12.30 -1.81 -4.31
C LEU A 183 13.30 -1.65 -5.45
N GLU A 184 13.17 -2.44 -6.51
CA GLU A 184 14.00 -2.30 -7.71
C GLU A 184 13.83 -0.92 -8.37
N GLY A 185 12.61 -0.42 -8.44
CA GLY A 185 12.30 0.88 -9.00
C GLY A 185 12.90 2.02 -8.18
N LEU A 186 12.63 2.02 -6.87
CA LEU A 186 12.97 3.10 -5.95
C LEU A 186 14.43 3.05 -5.47
N GLU A 187 14.85 1.93 -4.88
CA GLU A 187 16.16 1.83 -4.22
C GLU A 187 17.29 1.69 -5.24
N ASN A 188 17.08 0.92 -6.31
CA ASN A 188 18.09 0.70 -7.34
C ASN A 188 17.98 1.70 -8.51
N GLY A 189 17.02 2.63 -8.44
CA GLY A 189 16.82 3.66 -9.46
C GLY A 189 16.32 3.14 -10.81
N LYS A 190 15.84 1.90 -10.90
CA LYS A 190 15.41 1.33 -12.19
C LYS A 190 14.14 1.98 -12.74
N ALA A 191 13.39 2.70 -11.90
CA ALA A 191 12.26 3.52 -12.31
C ALA A 191 12.67 4.94 -12.77
N ASP A 192 13.95 5.32 -12.75
CA ASP A 192 14.43 6.58 -13.36
C ASP A 192 14.59 6.39 -14.89
N ILE A 193 13.46 6.25 -15.58
CA ILE A 193 13.40 5.94 -17.02
C ILE A 193 14.04 7.06 -17.84
N LYS A 194 13.85 8.32 -17.40
CA LYS A 194 14.54 9.47 -17.98
C LYS A 194 15.63 9.93 -16.99
N PRO A 195 16.88 9.45 -17.12
CA PRO A 195 17.90 9.51 -16.08
C PRO A 195 18.24 10.96 -15.66
N ASP A 196 17.48 11.48 -14.71
CA ASP A 196 17.65 12.82 -14.13
C ASP A 196 17.78 12.78 -12.60
N GLY A 197 17.86 11.55 -12.06
CA GLY A 197 18.02 11.27 -10.64
C GLY A 197 16.73 11.45 -9.85
N THR A 198 15.61 11.83 -10.48
CA THR A 198 14.32 12.01 -9.79
C THR A 198 13.30 11.01 -10.30
N ILE A 199 12.79 10.17 -9.41
CA ILE A 199 11.77 9.20 -9.78
C ILE A 199 10.40 9.84 -9.60
N TYR A 200 9.72 10.10 -10.71
CA TYR A 200 8.35 10.61 -10.69
C TYR A 200 7.34 9.46 -10.59
N LEU A 201 6.16 9.75 -10.02
CA LEU A 201 5.10 8.75 -9.85
C LEU A 201 4.77 8.01 -11.15
N ARG A 202 4.76 8.70 -12.29
CA ARG A 202 4.47 8.08 -13.59
C ARG A 202 5.52 7.05 -14.00
N GLU A 203 6.80 7.31 -13.70
CA GLU A 203 7.87 6.40 -14.06
C GLU A 203 7.89 5.20 -13.12
N LEU A 204 7.62 5.43 -11.83
CA LEU A 204 7.42 4.37 -10.87
C LEU A 204 6.24 3.48 -11.27
N ASP A 205 5.09 4.06 -11.60
CA ASP A 205 3.88 3.35 -12.03
C ASP A 205 4.15 2.48 -13.26
N PHE A 206 4.79 3.04 -14.29
CA PHE A 206 5.18 2.29 -15.48
C PHE A 206 6.13 1.14 -15.14
N TYR A 207 7.21 1.42 -14.41
CA TYR A 207 8.22 0.42 -14.07
C TYR A 207 7.64 -0.73 -13.24
N VAL A 208 6.89 -0.39 -12.18
CA VAL A 208 6.32 -1.37 -11.26
C VAL A 208 5.29 -2.24 -11.98
N SER A 209 4.48 -1.67 -12.86
CA SER A 209 3.51 -2.41 -13.67
C SER A 209 4.19 -3.46 -14.54
N GLU A 210 5.16 -3.04 -15.37
CA GLU A 210 5.88 -3.95 -16.27
C GLU A 210 6.66 -5.02 -15.50
N ARG A 211 7.35 -4.61 -14.42
CA ARG A 211 8.22 -5.50 -13.65
C ARG A 211 7.44 -6.54 -12.86
N THR A 212 6.26 -6.19 -12.32
CA THR A 212 5.41 -7.17 -11.61
C THR A 212 4.87 -8.23 -12.58
N VAL A 213 4.44 -7.81 -13.77
CA VAL A 213 3.99 -8.73 -14.84
C VAL A 213 5.12 -9.68 -15.24
N GLU A 214 6.34 -9.17 -15.43
CA GLU A 214 7.52 -9.98 -15.74
C GLU A 214 7.84 -10.99 -14.61
N LEU A 215 7.90 -10.54 -13.36
CA LEU A 215 8.23 -11.38 -12.20
C LEU A 215 7.22 -12.51 -11.98
N THR A 216 5.98 -12.31 -12.39
CA THR A 216 4.89 -13.26 -12.14
C THR A 216 4.48 -14.08 -13.35
N ASP A 217 5.19 -13.94 -14.47
CA ASP A 217 4.84 -14.57 -15.75
C ASP A 217 3.39 -14.24 -16.15
N ASN A 218 3.07 -12.94 -16.14
CA ASN A 218 1.77 -12.36 -16.52
C ASN A 218 0.59 -12.82 -15.63
N ALA A 219 0.86 -13.22 -14.39
CA ALA A 219 -0.18 -13.69 -13.46
C ALA A 219 -0.67 -12.61 -12.47
N GLN A 220 -0.01 -11.46 -12.42
CA GLN A 220 -0.32 -10.36 -11.51
C GLN A 220 -0.09 -9.03 -12.21
N HIS A 221 -1.12 -8.18 -12.23
CA HIS A 221 -1.09 -6.85 -12.82
C HIS A 221 -1.40 -5.80 -11.76
N PRO A 222 -0.45 -4.93 -11.40
CA PRO A 222 -0.71 -3.81 -10.50
C PRO A 222 -1.73 -2.84 -11.09
N THR A 223 -2.41 -2.09 -10.22
CA THR A 223 -3.36 -1.05 -10.62
C THR A 223 -3.07 0.26 -9.90
N THR A 224 -3.28 1.37 -10.59
CA THR A 224 -3.06 2.71 -10.04
C THR A 224 -4.31 3.56 -10.19
N GLN A 225 -4.79 4.09 -9.08
CA GLN A 225 -5.85 5.09 -9.02
C GLN A 225 -5.27 6.42 -8.59
N LYS A 226 -5.59 7.47 -9.34
CA LYS A 226 -5.01 8.79 -9.15
C LYS A 226 -6.04 9.87 -9.53
N PRO A 227 -6.25 10.89 -8.67
CA PRO A 227 -7.04 12.05 -9.03
C PRO A 227 -6.47 12.75 -10.27
N SER A 228 -7.33 13.38 -11.06
CA SER A 228 -6.93 14.15 -12.24
C SER A 228 -6.17 15.42 -11.85
N THR A 229 -6.46 15.96 -10.65
CA THR A 229 -5.83 17.14 -10.06
C THR A 229 -4.38 16.91 -9.61
N ILE A 230 -3.98 15.65 -9.37
CA ILE A 230 -2.60 15.33 -9.01
C ILE A 230 -1.70 15.46 -10.24
N GLY A 231 -0.91 16.52 -10.25
CA GLY A 231 0.09 16.79 -11.28
C GLY A 231 1.34 15.90 -11.20
N ARG A 232 2.42 16.35 -11.83
CA ARG A 232 3.72 15.68 -11.74
C ARG A 232 4.27 15.81 -10.32
N PHE A 233 4.48 14.68 -9.65
CA PHE A 233 4.99 14.60 -8.29
C PHE A 233 6.20 13.64 -8.24
N SER A 234 7.25 14.05 -7.51
CA SER A 234 8.49 13.30 -7.29
C SER A 234 8.36 12.39 -6.07
N VAL A 235 8.45 11.07 -6.26
CA VAL A 235 8.33 10.09 -5.17
C VAL A 235 9.59 10.10 -4.31
N ILE A 236 10.75 10.00 -4.96
CA ILE A 236 12.06 10.08 -4.33
C ILE A 236 13.07 10.71 -5.29
N LYS A 237 14.22 11.12 -4.75
CA LYS A 237 15.37 11.57 -5.51
C LYS A 237 16.58 10.71 -5.15
N LEU A 238 17.24 10.16 -6.16
CA LEU A 238 18.49 9.41 -6.06
C LEU A 238 19.64 10.37 -5.70
N ASN A 239 20.72 9.81 -5.17
CA ASN A 239 21.94 10.55 -4.82
C ASN A 239 22.75 10.95 -6.06
#